data_AF-A0A918E6Y2-F1
#
_entry.id   AF-A0A918E6Y2-F1
#
_cell.length_a   1.000
_cell.length_b   1.000
_cell.length_c   1.000
_cell.angle_alpha   90.00
_cell.angle_beta   90.00
_cell.angle_gamma   90.00
#
_symmetry.space_group_name_H-M   'P 1'
#
loop_
_entity.id
_entity.type
_entity.pdbx_description
1 polymer ?
#
loop_
_entity_poly.entity_id
_entity_poly.type
_entity_poly.pdbx_seq_one_letter_code
_entity_poly.pdbx_strand_id
1 'polypeptide(L)'
;MSFFRALRQGKLDNFVSLFPVESQLRLLVEHGLDGWFCALWVSIEDGHEVARRLGFPAEATETCDFQKAMRSYDAASSEQRVWITSHAPGWSHVLVLAGGQESSAEALSRYGRRAFEISYIGAIEELDEPVYTHDGEYRSIEDEEEYRAHGEDLTSDHSLSDAEILDQFLIILGRITGRFLDRAWISSQGLLCVMPPPQ
;
A
#
# COMPACT_ATOMS: atom_id res chain seq x y z
N MET A 1 -33.14 -29.88 -38.62
CA MET A 1 -31.69 -30.18 -38.51
C MET A 1 -31.07 -29.15 -37.59
N SER A 2 -30.79 -29.57 -36.35
CA SER A 2 -30.10 -28.79 -35.34
C SER A 2 -28.67 -28.48 -35.77
N PHE A 3 -28.22 -27.24 -35.58
CA PHE A 3 -26.81 -26.92 -35.38
C PHE A 3 -26.68 -26.19 -34.04
N PHE A 4 -26.75 -26.99 -32.97
CA PHE A 4 -26.26 -26.61 -31.65
C PHE A 4 -24.83 -27.12 -31.53
N ARG A 5 -23.99 -26.34 -30.83
CA ARG A 5 -22.82 -26.79 -30.04
C ARG A 5 -21.48 -26.86 -30.78
N ALA A 6 -20.62 -25.85 -30.58
CA ALA A 6 -19.28 -26.02 -30.01
C ALA A 6 -18.47 -24.71 -30.05
N LEU A 7 -18.03 -24.28 -28.86
CA LEU A 7 -16.82 -23.51 -28.47
C LEU A 7 -17.20 -22.75 -27.18
N ARG A 8 -17.39 -23.42 -26.04
CA ARG A 8 -16.35 -23.81 -25.06
C ARG A 8 -15.37 -22.68 -24.75
N GLN A 9 -15.43 -22.23 -23.50
CA GLN A 9 -14.34 -21.70 -22.67
C GLN A 9 -13.39 -20.72 -23.38
N GLY A 10 -13.83 -19.47 -23.53
CA GLY A 10 -12.90 -18.35 -23.47
C GLY A 10 -12.53 -18.13 -22.02
N LYS A 11 -11.24 -18.23 -21.70
CA LYS A 11 -10.61 -17.67 -20.49
C LYS A 11 -11.31 -16.36 -20.14
N LEU A 12 -11.79 -16.22 -18.91
CA LEU A 12 -11.93 -14.89 -18.32
C LEU A 12 -10.51 -14.35 -18.25
N ASP A 13 -10.11 -13.62 -19.28
CA ASP A 13 -8.95 -12.76 -19.20
C ASP A 13 -9.24 -11.84 -18.02
N ASN A 14 -8.45 -11.96 -16.96
CA ASN A 14 -8.43 -11.02 -15.86
C ASN A 14 -8.06 -9.66 -16.46
N PHE A 15 -9.07 -8.90 -16.89
CA PHE A 15 -8.89 -7.49 -17.20
C PHE A 15 -8.52 -6.81 -15.89
N VAL A 16 -7.22 -6.62 -15.67
CA VAL A 16 -6.72 -5.70 -14.65
C VAL A 16 -7.18 -4.32 -15.11
N SER A 17 -8.01 -3.67 -14.30
CA SER A 17 -8.44 -2.30 -14.59
C SER A 17 -7.21 -1.41 -14.65
N LEU A 18 -7.10 -0.55 -15.67
CA LEU A 18 -5.98 0.39 -15.79
C LEU A 18 -6.14 1.59 -14.85
N PHE A 19 -7.35 1.83 -14.33
CA PHE A 19 -7.65 2.95 -13.45
C PHE A 19 -8.55 2.51 -12.29
N PRO A 20 -8.44 3.15 -11.12
CA PRO A 20 -9.35 2.91 -10.03
C PRO A 20 -10.76 3.43 -10.37
N VAL A 21 -11.78 2.84 -9.74
CA VAL A 21 -13.19 3.27 -9.91
C VAL A 21 -13.44 4.66 -9.29
N GLU A 22 -12.61 5.07 -8.34
CA GLU A 22 -12.64 6.36 -7.67
C GLU A 22 -11.23 6.90 -7.44
N SER A 23 -11.10 8.23 -7.25
CA SER A 23 -9.81 8.84 -6.89
C SER A 23 -9.27 8.24 -5.60
N GLN A 24 -7.99 7.88 -5.61
CA GLN A 24 -7.31 7.29 -4.47
C GLN A 24 -7.16 8.33 -3.36
N LEU A 25 -6.77 9.56 -3.72
CA LEU A 25 -6.70 10.69 -2.80
C LEU A 25 -8.05 10.96 -2.13
N ARG A 26 -9.15 11.01 -2.90
CA ARG A 26 -10.49 11.22 -2.33
C ARG A 26 -10.87 10.12 -1.34
N LEU A 27 -10.48 8.87 -1.62
CA LEU A 27 -10.69 7.75 -0.71
C LEU A 27 -9.90 7.96 0.60
N LEU A 28 -8.64 8.40 0.54
CA LEU A 28 -7.84 8.70 1.74
C LEU A 28 -8.46 9.84 2.57
N VAL A 29 -8.85 10.94 1.93
CA VAL A 29 -9.50 12.09 2.57
C VAL A 29 -10.79 11.69 3.28
N GLU A 30 -11.62 10.87 2.65
CA GLU A 30 -12.88 10.41 3.25
C GLU A 30 -12.67 9.61 4.54
N HIS A 31 -11.51 8.99 4.69
CA HIS A 31 -11.16 8.14 5.84
C HIS A 31 -10.14 8.79 6.79
N GLY A 32 -9.93 10.11 6.68
CA GLY A 32 -9.10 10.88 7.61
C GLY A 32 -7.60 10.64 7.49
N LEU A 33 -7.14 10.24 6.30
CA LEU A 33 -5.73 10.04 5.98
C LEU A 33 -5.12 11.20 5.19
N ASP A 34 -5.80 12.34 5.12
CA ASP A 34 -5.36 13.56 4.42
C ASP A 34 -4.30 14.35 5.19
N GLY A 35 -4.27 14.26 6.52
CA GLY A 35 -3.28 14.98 7.34
C GLY A 35 -1.88 14.37 7.28
N TRP A 36 -1.81 13.03 7.32
CA TRP A 36 -0.57 12.26 7.21
C TRP A 36 -0.88 10.84 6.72
N PHE A 37 -0.19 10.41 5.68
CA PHE A 37 -0.32 9.08 5.09
C PHE A 37 1.06 8.49 4.88
N CYS A 38 1.35 7.38 5.56
CA CYS A 38 2.56 6.60 5.32
C CYS A 38 2.16 5.13 5.19
N ALA A 39 2.57 4.51 4.09
CA ALA A 39 2.17 3.14 3.78
C ALA A 39 3.21 2.38 2.97
N LEU A 40 3.19 1.05 3.13
CA LEU A 40 4.03 0.13 2.38
C LEU A 40 3.21 -0.94 1.66
N TRP A 41 3.62 -1.26 0.44
CA TRP A 41 3.15 -2.42 -0.33
C TRP A 41 4.26 -3.46 -0.37
N VAL A 42 4.01 -4.61 0.22
CA VAL A 42 5.05 -5.62 0.46
C VAL A 42 4.67 -6.93 -0.21
N SER A 43 5.60 -7.54 -0.95
CA SER A 43 5.37 -8.82 -1.65
C SER A 43 5.45 -10.04 -0.70
N ILE A 44 4.72 -9.95 0.42
CA ILE A 44 4.54 -10.98 1.43
C ILE A 44 3.04 -11.09 1.68
N GLU A 45 2.48 -12.29 1.52
CA GLU A 45 1.03 -12.51 1.63
C GLU A 45 0.56 -12.65 3.09
N ASP A 46 1.40 -13.24 3.95
CA ASP A 46 1.05 -13.46 5.35
C ASP A 46 1.34 -12.21 6.19
N GLY A 47 0.28 -11.54 6.63
CA GLY A 47 0.37 -10.36 7.49
C GLY A 47 1.09 -10.62 8.83
N HIS A 48 1.03 -11.83 9.38
CA HIS A 48 1.80 -12.17 10.58
C HIS A 48 3.29 -12.29 10.28
N GLU A 49 3.67 -12.74 9.08
CA GLU A 49 5.06 -12.72 8.63
C GLU A 49 5.57 -11.29 8.51
N VAL A 50 4.76 -10.38 7.92
CA VAL A 50 5.07 -8.95 7.85
C VAL A 50 5.27 -8.38 9.26
N ALA A 51 4.32 -8.60 10.17
CA ALA A 51 4.41 -8.12 11.56
C ALA A 51 5.71 -8.58 12.25
N ARG A 52 6.06 -9.86 12.09
CA ARG A 52 7.29 -10.44 12.66
C ARG A 52 8.55 -9.81 12.07
N ARG A 53 8.60 -9.53 10.76
CA ARG A 53 9.75 -8.87 10.11
C ARG A 53 9.90 -7.43 10.57
N LEU A 54 8.80 -6.77 10.89
CA LEU A 54 8.77 -5.44 11.50
C LEU A 54 9.10 -5.45 13.01
N GLY A 55 9.33 -6.62 13.60
CA GLY A 55 9.69 -6.75 15.01
C GLY A 55 8.51 -6.70 15.98
N PHE A 56 7.27 -6.73 15.50
CA PHE A 56 6.11 -6.80 16.39
C PHE A 56 5.99 -8.20 17.01
N PRO A 57 5.94 -8.32 18.34
CA PRO A 57 5.73 -9.59 18.99
C PRO A 57 4.27 -10.04 18.82
N ALA A 58 4.02 -11.36 18.77
CA ALA A 58 2.71 -11.92 18.45
C ALA A 58 1.61 -11.47 19.43
N GLU A 59 1.97 -11.32 20.71
CA GLU A 59 1.09 -10.83 21.78
C GLU A 59 0.68 -9.36 21.64
N ALA A 60 1.38 -8.59 20.80
CA ALA A 60 1.08 -7.20 20.51
C ALA A 60 0.36 -7.02 19.17
N THR A 61 -0.19 -8.10 18.62
CA THR A 61 -1.01 -8.10 17.41
C THR A 61 -2.46 -8.41 17.73
N GLU A 62 -3.38 -7.63 17.17
CA GLU A 62 -4.82 -7.82 17.29
C GLU A 62 -5.48 -7.80 15.92
N THR A 63 -6.32 -8.78 15.60
CA THR A 63 -7.14 -8.73 14.39
C THR A 63 -8.23 -7.68 14.53
N CYS A 64 -8.33 -6.76 13.57
CA CYS A 64 -9.38 -5.76 13.53
C CYS A 64 -9.72 -5.27 12.12
N ASP A 65 -10.89 -4.64 11.97
CA ASP A 65 -11.21 -3.86 10.79
C ASP A 65 -10.44 -2.53 10.74
N PHE A 66 -10.44 -1.91 9.57
CA PHE A 66 -9.84 -0.60 9.32
C PHE A 66 -10.38 0.48 10.27
N GLN A 67 -11.70 0.51 10.51
CA GLN A 67 -12.32 1.54 11.35
C GLN A 67 -11.85 1.46 12.81
N LYS A 68 -11.59 0.25 13.31
CA LYS A 68 -10.98 0.03 14.63
C LYS A 68 -9.52 0.43 14.64
N ALA A 69 -8.76 0.12 13.58
CA ALA A 69 -7.39 0.56 13.44
C ALA A 69 -7.28 2.11 13.45
N MET A 70 -8.13 2.79 12.68
CA MET A 70 -8.15 4.26 12.60
C MET A 70 -8.51 4.96 13.91
N ARG A 71 -9.17 4.30 14.87
CA ARG A 71 -9.34 4.86 16.22
C ARG A 71 -8.04 4.98 17.01
N SER A 72 -6.97 4.30 16.58
CA SER A 72 -5.63 4.38 17.17
C SER A 72 -4.66 5.26 16.38
N TYR A 73 -5.14 5.88 15.29
CA TYR A 73 -4.36 6.79 14.46
C TYR A 73 -3.98 8.03 15.27
N ASP A 74 -2.67 8.28 15.33
CA ASP A 74 -2.08 9.40 16.04
C ASP A 74 -0.72 9.73 15.41
N ALA A 75 -0.74 10.59 14.40
CA ALA A 75 0.46 11.00 13.67
C ALA A 75 1.51 11.69 14.57
N ALA A 76 1.13 12.20 15.75
CA ALA A 76 2.03 12.87 16.68
C ALA A 76 2.63 11.92 17.73
N SER A 77 2.10 10.70 17.86
CA SER A 77 2.59 9.71 18.82
C SER A 77 3.94 9.16 18.38
N SER A 78 4.85 8.96 19.33
CA SER A 78 6.12 8.23 19.14
C SER A 78 5.97 6.72 19.31
N GLU A 79 4.81 6.23 19.78
CA GLU A 79 4.52 4.81 19.84
C GLU A 79 4.23 4.28 18.44
N GLN A 80 5.00 3.28 17.99
CA GLN A 80 4.84 2.71 16.67
C GLN A 80 3.56 1.88 16.60
N ARG A 81 2.68 2.25 15.67
CA ARG A 81 1.46 1.50 15.37
C ARG A 81 1.30 1.33 13.89
N VAL A 82 0.94 0.13 13.47
CA VAL A 82 0.64 -0.18 12.06
C VAL A 82 -0.62 -1.02 11.95
N TRP A 83 -1.28 -0.93 10.81
CA TRP A 83 -2.33 -1.86 10.41
C TRP A 83 -1.91 -2.60 9.14
N ILE A 84 -1.82 -3.93 9.24
CA ILE A 84 -1.37 -4.80 8.16
C ILE A 84 -2.57 -5.55 7.61
N THR A 85 -2.84 -5.44 6.32
CA THR A 85 -3.96 -6.13 5.67
C THR A 85 -3.52 -6.79 4.37
N SER A 86 -4.28 -7.80 3.93
CA SER A 86 -4.09 -8.39 2.61
C SER A 86 -4.48 -7.37 1.53
N HIS A 87 -3.60 -7.18 0.55
CA HIS A 87 -3.82 -6.25 -0.55
C HIS A 87 -4.23 -7.00 -1.81
N ALA A 88 -3.29 -7.70 -2.45
CA ALA A 88 -3.51 -8.50 -3.66
C ALA A 88 -2.88 -9.89 -3.47
N PRO A 89 -3.13 -10.89 -4.35
CA PRO A 89 -2.44 -12.16 -4.26
C PRO A 89 -0.91 -11.98 -4.19
N GLY A 90 -0.28 -12.48 -3.13
CA GLY A 90 1.15 -12.29 -2.89
C GLY A 90 1.57 -10.96 -2.25
N TRP A 91 0.63 -10.05 -1.97
CA TRP A 91 0.90 -8.70 -1.46
C TRP A 91 0.11 -8.37 -0.18
N SER A 92 0.81 -7.76 0.77
CA SER A 92 0.21 -7.09 1.93
C SER A 92 0.37 -5.58 1.83
N HIS A 93 -0.53 -4.86 2.46
CA HIS A 93 -0.46 -3.42 2.68
C HIS A 93 -0.21 -3.14 4.17
N VAL A 94 0.76 -2.30 4.47
CA VAL A 94 1.06 -1.82 5.83
C VAL A 94 0.71 -0.35 5.87
N LEU A 95 -0.29 0.03 6.66
CA LEU A 95 -0.61 1.43 6.95
C LEU A 95 0.03 1.82 8.26
N VAL A 96 0.89 2.85 8.26
CA VAL A 96 1.45 3.39 9.50
C VAL A 96 0.42 4.32 10.14
N LEU A 97 0.13 4.08 11.42
CA LEU A 97 -0.89 4.79 12.19
C LEU A 97 -0.30 5.76 13.22
N ALA A 98 0.92 5.48 13.67
CA ALA A 98 1.66 6.32 14.61
C ALA A 98 3.15 5.93 14.63
N GLY A 99 3.99 6.82 15.17
CA GLY A 99 5.35 6.50 15.59
C GLY A 99 6.45 6.79 14.59
N GLY A 100 6.14 7.10 13.33
CA GLY A 100 7.10 7.41 12.26
C GLY A 100 8.22 6.38 12.16
N GLN A 101 8.17 5.45 11.20
CA GLN A 101 9.15 4.36 11.16
C GLN A 101 10.46 4.80 10.48
N GLU A 102 11.63 4.46 11.05
CA GLU A 102 12.82 4.30 10.21
C GLU A 102 12.47 3.27 9.12
N SER A 103 12.67 3.62 7.84
CA SER A 103 12.23 2.80 6.70
C SER A 103 12.45 1.31 6.95
N SER A 104 11.34 0.59 7.07
CA SER A 104 11.35 -0.85 7.31
C SER A 104 11.32 -1.68 6.03
N ALA A 105 11.34 -0.98 4.89
CA ALA A 105 11.39 -1.55 3.56
C ALA A 105 12.60 -2.48 3.38
N GLU A 106 13.74 -2.21 4.03
CA GLU A 106 14.91 -3.10 4.00
C GLU A 106 14.58 -4.49 4.57
N ALA A 107 14.06 -4.57 5.81
CA ALA A 107 13.75 -5.84 6.44
C ALA A 107 12.64 -6.61 5.71
N LEU A 108 11.67 -5.88 5.16
CA LEU A 108 10.54 -6.43 4.42
C LEU A 108 10.92 -6.94 3.03
N SER A 109 11.90 -6.33 2.37
CA SER A 109 12.34 -6.70 1.02
C SER A 109 13.36 -7.85 0.97
N ARG A 110 13.95 -8.25 2.10
CA ARG A 110 14.90 -9.39 2.15
C ARG A 110 14.32 -10.70 1.61
N TYR A 111 15.20 -11.51 1.03
CA TYR A 111 14.92 -12.81 0.43
C TYR A 111 14.14 -12.70 -0.89
N GLY A 112 14.56 -11.76 -1.74
CA GLY A 112 13.97 -11.52 -3.05
C GLY A 112 12.53 -10.98 -2.99
N ARG A 113 12.20 -10.23 -1.94
CA ARG A 113 10.90 -9.57 -1.77
C ARG A 113 10.98 -8.12 -2.19
N ARG A 114 9.84 -7.57 -2.58
CA ARG A 114 9.68 -6.18 -3.01
C ARG A 114 8.92 -5.42 -1.93
N ALA A 115 9.35 -4.20 -1.66
CA ALA A 115 8.64 -3.25 -0.82
C ALA A 115 8.58 -1.90 -1.55
N PHE A 116 7.40 -1.28 -1.58
CA PHE A 116 7.23 0.10 -2.02
C PHE A 116 6.73 0.90 -0.83
N GLU A 117 7.25 2.11 -0.64
CA GLU A 117 6.89 2.99 0.46
C GLU A 117 6.50 4.37 -0.07
N ILE A 118 5.41 4.91 0.47
CA ILE A 118 4.93 6.27 0.22
C ILE A 118 4.76 6.95 1.57
N SER A 119 5.22 8.20 1.68
CA SER A 119 5.04 9.06 2.84
C SER A 119 4.61 10.45 2.40
N TYR A 120 3.48 10.91 2.93
CA TYR A 120 2.84 12.18 2.59
C TYR A 120 2.39 12.90 3.86
N ILE A 121 2.68 14.20 3.94
CA ILE A 121 2.30 15.09 5.04
C ILE A 121 1.42 16.20 4.48
N GLY A 122 0.10 16.02 4.52
CA GLY A 122 -0.84 16.97 3.92
C GLY A 122 -0.89 18.33 4.60
N ALA A 123 -0.49 18.43 5.88
CA ALA A 123 -0.42 19.71 6.59
C ALA A 123 0.54 20.73 5.96
N ILE A 124 1.57 20.25 5.27
CA ILE A 124 2.58 21.07 4.57
C ILE A 124 2.62 20.77 3.07
N GLU A 125 1.71 19.91 2.58
CA GLU A 125 1.63 19.47 1.19
C GLU A 125 2.99 18.94 0.69
N GLU A 126 3.59 18.02 1.44
CA GLU A 126 4.89 17.41 1.13
C GLU A 126 4.73 15.91 0.91
N LEU A 127 5.18 15.44 -0.25
CA LEU A 127 5.31 14.03 -0.60
C LEU A 127 6.80 13.68 -0.63
N ASP A 128 7.21 12.73 0.20
CA ASP A 128 8.55 12.14 0.11
C ASP A 128 8.68 11.35 -1.21
N GLU A 129 9.88 11.31 -1.78
CA GLU A 129 10.16 10.51 -2.98
C GLU A 129 9.76 9.05 -2.71
N PRO A 130 8.87 8.44 -3.53
CA PRO A 130 8.46 7.06 -3.33
C PRO A 130 9.64 6.10 -3.41
N VAL A 131 9.77 5.27 -2.39
CA VAL A 131 10.91 4.37 -2.25
C VAL A 131 10.53 2.99 -2.76
N TYR A 132 11.37 2.41 -3.61
CA TYR A 132 11.36 0.99 -3.94
C TYR A 132 12.53 0.29 -3.26
N THR A 133 12.28 -0.86 -2.64
CA THR A 133 13.33 -1.69 -2.04
C THR A 133 13.19 -3.13 -2.50
N HIS A 134 14.30 -3.72 -2.95
CA HIS A 134 14.38 -5.11 -3.35
C HIS A 134 15.64 -5.75 -2.75
N ASP A 135 15.43 -6.81 -1.98
CA ASP A 135 16.51 -7.53 -1.27
C ASP A 135 17.41 -6.63 -0.40
N GLY A 136 16.82 -5.61 0.22
CA GLY A 136 17.50 -4.64 1.08
C GLY A 136 18.15 -3.46 0.35
N GLU A 137 18.08 -3.41 -0.98
CA GLU A 137 18.64 -2.30 -1.77
C GLU A 137 17.59 -1.25 -2.07
N TYR A 138 17.85 0.00 -1.66
CA TYR A 138 17.03 1.17 -1.92
C TYR A 138 17.22 1.67 -3.36
N ARG A 139 16.10 1.98 -4.03
CA ARG A 139 16.03 2.41 -5.42
C ARG A 139 14.85 3.36 -5.62
N SER A 140 14.93 4.19 -6.64
CA SER A 140 13.75 4.96 -7.09
C SER A 140 12.85 4.05 -7.94
N ILE A 141 11.54 4.17 -7.77
CA ILE A 141 10.57 3.43 -8.60
C ILE A 141 10.64 3.89 -10.07
N GLU A 142 11.01 5.13 -10.32
CA GLU A 142 11.07 5.75 -11.65
C GLU A 142 12.26 5.24 -12.47
N ASP A 143 13.35 4.85 -11.79
CA ASP A 143 14.56 4.31 -12.42
C ASP A 143 14.41 2.85 -12.87
N GLU A 144 13.38 2.15 -12.38
CA GLU A 144 13.15 0.75 -12.68
C GLU A 144 12.35 0.57 -13.97
N GLU A 145 13.02 0.09 -15.02
CA GLU A 145 12.40 -0.13 -16.34
C GLU A 145 11.19 -1.09 -16.27
N GLU A 146 11.19 -2.03 -15.31
CA GLU A 146 10.05 -2.90 -15.03
C GLU A 146 8.77 -2.11 -14.71
N TYR A 147 8.89 -0.98 -13.99
CA TYR A 147 7.75 -0.24 -13.48
C TYR A 147 7.38 0.99 -14.29
N ARG A 148 8.28 1.48 -15.15
CA ARG A 148 8.05 2.66 -16.00
C ARG A 148 6.72 2.59 -16.75
N ALA A 149 6.38 1.43 -17.31
CA ALA A 149 5.15 1.23 -18.08
C ALA A 149 3.86 1.48 -17.29
N HIS A 150 3.91 1.42 -15.95
CA HIS A 150 2.75 1.66 -15.09
C HIS A 150 2.42 3.14 -14.89
N GLY A 151 3.28 4.07 -15.33
CA GLY A 151 3.05 5.52 -15.24
C GLY A 151 2.98 6.25 -16.59
N GLU A 152 3.17 5.55 -17.72
CA GLU A 152 3.37 6.19 -19.04
C GLU A 152 2.18 7.04 -19.53
N ASP A 153 0.95 6.72 -19.12
CA ASP A 153 -0.27 7.45 -19.45
C ASP A 153 -0.70 8.46 -18.36
N LEU A 154 0.07 8.59 -17.29
CA LEU A 154 -0.15 9.58 -16.24
C LEU A 154 0.52 10.91 -16.57
N THR A 155 0.07 11.98 -15.91
CA THR A 155 0.48 13.34 -16.26
C THR A 155 1.84 13.66 -15.65
N SER A 156 2.86 13.88 -16.49
CA SER A 156 4.20 14.33 -16.07
C SER A 156 4.31 15.85 -15.89
N ASP A 157 3.20 16.54 -15.60
CA ASP A 157 3.19 17.99 -15.46
C ASP A 157 3.82 18.39 -14.13
N HIS A 158 4.91 19.16 -14.19
CA HIS A 158 5.60 19.67 -13.00
C HIS A 158 4.78 20.73 -12.25
N SER A 159 3.61 21.14 -12.74
CA SER A 159 2.68 22.00 -12.00
C SER A 159 1.71 21.24 -11.09
N LEU A 160 1.75 19.90 -11.08
CA LEU A 160 0.91 19.12 -10.18
C LEU A 160 1.29 19.38 -8.73
N SER A 161 0.28 19.38 -7.86
CA SER A 161 0.51 19.43 -6.42
C SER A 161 0.93 18.05 -5.89
N ASP A 162 1.63 18.01 -4.74
CA ASP A 162 2.09 16.76 -4.14
C ASP A 162 0.92 15.81 -3.82
N ALA A 163 -0.28 16.33 -3.57
CA ALA A 163 -1.48 15.53 -3.41
C ALA A 163 -1.92 14.85 -4.72
N GLU A 164 -1.79 15.55 -5.86
CA GLU A 164 -2.07 14.99 -7.18
C GLU A 164 -1.00 13.98 -7.60
N ILE A 165 0.25 14.24 -7.26
CA ILE A 165 1.36 13.30 -7.46
C ILE A 165 1.15 12.04 -6.61
N LEU A 166 0.70 12.18 -5.34
CA LEU A 166 0.31 11.06 -4.49
C LEU A 166 -0.78 10.20 -5.14
N ASP A 167 -1.84 10.80 -5.69
CA ASP A 167 -2.91 10.06 -6.39
C ASP A 167 -2.34 9.23 -7.56
N GLN A 168 -1.41 9.80 -8.34
CA GLN A 168 -0.73 9.09 -9.42
C GLN A 168 0.12 7.92 -8.92
N PHE A 169 0.90 8.09 -7.84
CA PHE A 169 1.70 6.99 -7.29
C PHE A 169 0.83 5.86 -6.73
N LEU A 170 -0.31 6.18 -6.10
CA LEU A 170 -1.27 5.16 -5.66
C LEU A 170 -1.86 4.38 -6.85
N ILE A 171 -2.08 5.03 -7.99
CA ILE A 171 -2.49 4.36 -9.24
C ILE A 171 -1.36 3.45 -9.75
N ILE A 172 -0.11 3.93 -9.80
CA ILE A 172 1.05 3.14 -10.23
C ILE A 172 1.19 1.88 -9.37
N LEU A 173 1.15 2.01 -8.04
CA LEU A 173 1.23 0.87 -7.13
C LEU A 173 0.05 -0.07 -7.28
N GLY A 174 -1.15 0.46 -7.54
CA GLY A 174 -2.31 -0.37 -7.84
C GLY A 174 -2.14 -1.21 -9.11
N ARG A 175 -1.48 -0.67 -10.13
CA ARG A 175 -1.17 -1.39 -11.37
C ARG A 175 -0.06 -2.43 -11.17
N ILE A 176 1.00 -2.10 -10.42
CA ILE A 176 2.11 -3.01 -10.11
C ILE A 176 1.60 -4.21 -9.30
N THR A 177 0.79 -3.97 -8.28
CA THR A 177 0.30 -5.01 -7.37
C THR A 177 -0.94 -5.73 -7.91
N GLY A 178 -1.61 -5.17 -8.93
CA GLY A 178 -2.81 -5.71 -9.53
C GLY A 178 -4.10 -5.39 -8.77
N ARG A 179 -4.07 -4.48 -7.80
CA ARG A 179 -5.24 -4.00 -7.04
C ARG A 179 -5.06 -2.55 -6.58
N PHE A 180 -6.04 -1.69 -6.83
CA PHE A 180 -6.10 -0.34 -6.25
C PHE A 180 -6.67 -0.34 -4.83
N LEU A 181 -6.43 0.74 -4.07
CA LEU A 181 -7.18 0.95 -2.83
C LEU A 181 -8.64 1.25 -3.19
N ASP A 182 -9.56 0.56 -2.53
CA ASP A 182 -10.98 0.61 -2.84
C ASP A 182 -11.84 0.42 -1.58
N ARG A 183 -13.16 0.46 -1.74
CA ARG A 183 -14.11 0.23 -0.64
C ARG A 183 -13.98 -1.15 -0.01
N ALA A 184 -13.55 -2.15 -0.78
CA ALA A 184 -13.30 -3.49 -0.23
C ALA A 184 -12.06 -3.48 0.67
N TRP A 185 -11.02 -2.72 0.33
CA TRP A 185 -9.83 -2.50 1.17
C TRP A 185 -10.19 -1.80 2.49
N ILE A 186 -11.01 -0.75 2.44
CA ILE A 186 -11.54 -0.08 3.65
C ILE A 186 -12.35 -1.04 4.53
N SER A 187 -13.01 -2.03 3.93
CA SER A 187 -13.82 -3.01 4.65
C SER A 187 -13.04 -4.26 5.07
N SER A 188 -11.74 -4.33 4.75
CA SER A 188 -10.90 -5.50 5.03
C SER A 188 -10.69 -5.69 6.54
N GLN A 189 -10.45 -6.95 6.91
CA GLN A 189 -9.79 -7.27 8.17
C GLN A 189 -8.29 -7.13 8.01
N GLY A 190 -7.60 -6.80 9.09
CA GLY A 190 -6.15 -6.77 9.17
C GLY A 190 -5.66 -7.03 10.58
N LEU A 191 -4.37 -6.82 10.79
CA LEU A 191 -3.69 -6.92 12.07
C LEU A 191 -3.28 -5.52 12.50
N LEU A 192 -3.86 -5.03 13.59
CA LEU A 192 -3.32 -3.89 14.32
C LEU A 192 -2.12 -4.39 15.13
N CYS A 193 -0.97 -3.78 14.92
CA CYS A 193 0.25 -4.07 15.65
C CYS A 193 0.71 -2.82 16.39
N VAL A 194 0.99 -2.95 17.68
CA VAL A 194 1.41 -1.84 18.54
C VAL A 194 2.72 -2.21 19.19
N MET A 195 3.76 -1.41 19.00
CA MET A 195 5.02 -1.62 19.68
C MET A 195 4.95 -0.94 21.05
N PRO A 196 5.19 -1.64 22.16
CA PRO A 196 5.28 -0.97 23.45
C PRO A 196 6.48 -0.01 23.44
N PRO A 197 6.40 1.13 24.15
CA PRO A 197 7.54 2.03 24.28
C PRO A 197 8.74 1.30 24.90
N PRO A 198 9.99 1.66 24.51
CA PRO A 198 11.18 1.09 25.13
C PRO A 198 11.15 1.32 26.65
N GLN A 199 11.39 0.25 27.43
CA GLN A 199 11.45 0.29 28.90
C GLN A 199 12.72 0.95 29.42
#